data_AF-A0A6G3WXU6-F1
#
_entry.id   AF-A0A6G3WXU6-F1
#
_cell.length_a   1.000
_cell.length_b   1.000
_cell.length_c   1.000
_cell.angle_alpha   90.00
_cell.angle_beta   90.00
_cell.angle_gamma   90.00
#
_symmetry.space_group_name_H-M   'P 1'
#
loop_
_entity.id
_entity.type
_entity.pdbx_description
1 polymer ?
#
loop_
_entity_poly.entity_id
_entity_poly.type
_entity_poly.pdbx_seq_one_letter_code
_entity_poly.pdbx_strand_id
1 'polypeptide(L)'
;ETALPAIGRWLAEMPAGTRARVFIEVGEESHRQELPTEADATVTWLTRDGAPAGTTDLLERAVRSMEWLPGTVYVWAAGEAVSLKGIRRHLSVERGVPRERTDITGYWRRTEPGPVTGTDQEDDGAH
;
A
#
# COMPACT_ATOMS: atom_id res chain seq x y z
N GLU A 1 -5.72 -8.56 -0.42
CA GLU A 1 -5.82 -7.30 -1.20
C GLU A 1 -7.00 -6.49 -0.74
N THR A 2 -6.80 -5.53 0.18
CA THR A 2 -7.89 -4.86 0.90
C THR A 2 -8.21 -3.45 0.40
N ALA A 3 -7.29 -2.80 -0.33
CA ALA A 3 -7.48 -1.43 -0.84
C ALA A 3 -7.99 -1.38 -2.30
N LEU A 4 -7.91 -2.48 -3.04
CA LEU A 4 -8.21 -2.49 -4.49
C LEU A 4 -9.66 -2.11 -4.84
N PRO A 5 -10.70 -2.57 -4.12
CA PRO A 5 -12.06 -2.12 -4.37
C PRO A 5 -12.25 -0.62 -4.15
N ALA A 6 -11.57 -0.05 -3.15
CA ALA A 6 -11.62 1.39 -2.90
C ALA A 6 -10.95 2.17 -4.03
N ILE A 7 -9.79 1.73 -4.52
CA ILE A 7 -9.09 2.34 -5.66
C ILE A 7 -9.96 2.32 -6.92
N GLY A 8 -10.60 1.19 -7.21
CA GLY A 8 -11.50 1.07 -8.37
C GLY A 8 -12.66 2.05 -8.29
N ARG A 9 -13.26 2.22 -7.11
CA ARG A 9 -14.32 3.22 -6.89
C ARG A 9 -13.83 4.65 -7.13
N TRP A 10 -12.68 5.01 -6.57
CA TRP A 10 -12.09 6.34 -6.78
C TRP A 10 -11.83 6.62 -8.26
N LEU A 11 -11.25 5.66 -8.98
CA LEU A 11 -10.98 5.80 -10.41
C LEU A 11 -12.24 5.91 -11.27
N ALA A 12 -13.30 5.19 -10.92
CA ALA A 12 -14.58 5.25 -11.62
C ALA A 12 -15.33 6.59 -11.38
N GLU A 13 -15.18 7.18 -10.19
CA GLU A 13 -15.83 8.44 -9.81
C GLU A 13 -15.02 9.70 -10.20
N MET A 14 -13.75 9.54 -10.62
CA MET A 14 -12.89 10.66 -11.00
C MET A 14 -13.41 11.39 -12.25
N PRO A 15 -13.47 12.74 -12.24
CA PRO A 15 -13.83 13.50 -13.43
C PRO A 15 -12.85 13.28 -14.58
N ALA A 16 -13.38 13.32 -15.81
CA ALA A 16 -12.57 13.17 -17.02
C ALA A 16 -11.42 14.20 -17.08
N GLY A 17 -10.23 13.74 -17.48
CA GLY A 17 -9.03 14.59 -17.56
C GLY A 17 -8.35 14.88 -16.22
N THR A 18 -8.85 14.32 -15.11
CA THR A 18 -8.12 14.35 -13.83
C THR A 18 -6.82 13.56 -13.97
N ARG A 19 -5.67 14.19 -13.70
CA ARG A 19 -4.37 13.51 -13.81
C ARG A 19 -4.13 12.67 -12.55
N ALA A 20 -3.93 11.37 -12.71
CA ALA A 20 -3.69 10.47 -11.59
C ALA A 20 -2.49 9.54 -11.82
N ARG A 21 -1.78 9.24 -10.73
CA ARG A 21 -0.75 8.21 -10.67
C ARG A 21 -1.16 7.22 -9.59
N VAL A 22 -1.38 5.97 -9.98
CA VAL A 22 -1.91 4.93 -9.10
C VAL A 22 -0.92 3.77 -9.05
N PHE A 23 -0.51 3.39 -7.85
CA PHE A 23 0.37 2.25 -7.62
C PHE A 23 -0.39 1.20 -6.83
N ILE A 24 -0.42 -0.03 -7.33
CA ILE A 24 -1.19 -1.13 -6.74
C ILE A 24 -0.28 -2.33 -6.57
N GLU A 25 -0.10 -2.76 -5.33
CA GLU A 25 0.68 -3.95 -5.00
C GLU A 25 -0.21 -5.19 -4.89
N VAL A 26 0.07 -6.20 -5.70
CA VAL A 26 -0.66 -7.48 -5.76
C VAL A 26 0.29 -8.64 -5.45
N GLY A 27 -0.28 -9.79 -5.07
CA GLY A 27 0.54 -10.98 -4.81
C GLY A 27 1.16 -11.53 -6.07
N GLU A 28 0.34 -11.60 -7.12
CA GLU A 28 0.64 -12.23 -8.39
C GLU A 28 0.00 -11.43 -9.53
N GLU A 29 0.49 -11.64 -10.74
CA GLU A 29 -0.01 -11.01 -11.97
C GLU A 29 -1.50 -11.29 -12.22
N SER A 30 -1.95 -12.49 -11.85
CA SER A 30 -3.32 -12.97 -12.01
C SER A 30 -4.35 -12.19 -11.19
N HIS A 31 -3.91 -11.47 -10.15
CA HIS A 31 -4.79 -10.68 -9.29
C HIS A 31 -5.04 -9.26 -9.80
N ARG A 32 -4.44 -8.88 -10.92
CA ARG A 32 -4.73 -7.60 -11.59
C ARG A 32 -6.19 -7.56 -12.01
N GLN A 33 -6.80 -6.39 -11.87
CA GLN A 33 -8.20 -6.16 -12.22
C GLN A 33 -8.30 -5.04 -13.24
N GLU A 34 -9.31 -5.07 -14.09
CA GLU A 34 -9.63 -3.92 -14.91
C GLU A 34 -10.17 -2.79 -14.03
N LEU A 35 -9.60 -1.60 -14.20
CA LEU A 35 -9.97 -0.40 -13.44
C LEU A 35 -10.42 0.68 -14.43
N PRO A 36 -11.69 0.65 -14.87
CA PRO A 36 -12.20 1.64 -15.81
C PRO A 36 -12.15 3.03 -15.21
N THR A 37 -11.75 4.02 -16.00
CA THR A 37 -11.65 5.41 -15.59
C THR A 37 -11.67 6.34 -16.80
N GLU A 38 -12.34 7.48 -16.64
CA GLU A 38 -12.30 8.59 -17.61
C GLU A 38 -11.16 9.58 -17.31
N ALA A 39 -10.43 9.36 -16.21
CA ALA A 39 -9.32 10.18 -15.79
C ALA A 39 -8.08 9.96 -16.69
N ASP A 40 -7.16 10.93 -16.72
CA ASP A 40 -5.80 10.75 -17.26
C ASP A 40 -4.94 10.02 -16.20
N ALA A 41 -5.34 8.77 -15.92
CA ALA A 41 -4.75 7.94 -14.89
C ALA A 41 -3.71 6.98 -15.46
N THR A 42 -2.53 6.93 -14.84
CA THR A 42 -1.56 5.87 -15.08
C THR A 42 -1.55 4.91 -13.91
N VAL A 43 -2.01 3.68 -14.14
CA VAL A 43 -2.02 2.59 -13.16
C VAL A 43 -0.77 1.74 -13.34
N THR A 44 0.04 1.65 -12.29
CA THR A 44 1.24 0.81 -12.23
C THR A 44 1.00 -0.33 -11.25
N TRP A 45 1.09 -1.56 -11.75
CA TRP A 45 0.95 -2.77 -10.95
C TRP A 45 2.32 -3.25 -10.49
N LEU A 46 2.41 -3.60 -9.20
CA LEU A 46 3.62 -4.08 -8.55
C LEU A 46 3.33 -5.49 -8.02
N THR A 47 4.04 -6.49 -8.54
CA THR A 47 3.90 -7.87 -8.09
C THR A 47 4.89 -8.17 -6.98
N ARG A 48 4.44 -8.88 -5.95
CA ARG A 48 5.32 -9.31 -4.84
C ARG A 48 6.19 -10.52 -5.20
N ASP A 49 5.94 -11.17 -6.33
CA ASP A 49 6.67 -12.35 -6.81
C ASP A 49 6.82 -13.45 -5.74
N GLY A 50 5.73 -13.69 -4.99
CA GLY A 50 5.68 -14.68 -3.90
C GLY A 50 6.12 -14.15 -2.52
N ALA A 51 6.59 -12.90 -2.41
CA ALA A 51 6.88 -12.31 -1.11
C ALA A 51 5.59 -12.08 -0.29
N PRO A 52 5.63 -12.26 1.05
CA PRO A 52 4.48 -11.98 1.90
C PRO A 52 4.02 -10.52 1.82
N ALA A 53 2.74 -10.27 2.06
CA ALA A 53 2.23 -8.90 2.08
C ALA A 53 2.94 -8.06 3.16
N GLY A 54 3.20 -6.79 2.84
CA GLY A 54 3.83 -5.83 3.76
C GLY A 54 5.31 -6.08 4.08
N THR A 55 5.97 -7.07 3.45
CA THR A 55 7.42 -7.28 3.62
C THR A 55 8.25 -6.60 2.54
N THR A 56 7.62 -6.06 1.50
CA THR A 56 8.29 -5.39 0.39
C THR A 56 8.31 -3.88 0.56
N ASP A 57 9.21 -3.22 -0.16
CA ASP A 57 9.30 -1.76 -0.30
C ASP A 57 8.80 -1.27 -1.67
N LEU A 58 8.10 -2.13 -2.44
CA LEU A 58 7.71 -1.88 -3.82
C LEU A 58 6.94 -0.56 -3.97
N LEU A 59 5.94 -0.34 -3.13
CA LEU A 59 5.13 0.89 -3.15
C LEU A 59 5.97 2.13 -2.81
N GLU A 60 6.87 2.04 -1.82
CA GLU A 60 7.74 3.16 -1.47
C GLU A 60 8.68 3.51 -2.63
N ARG A 61 9.34 2.51 -3.24
CA ARG A 61 10.22 2.71 -4.39
C ARG A 61 9.49 3.31 -5.58
N ALA A 62 8.28 2.83 -5.87
CA ALA A 62 7.48 3.34 -6.98
C ALA A 62 7.08 4.80 -6.75
N VAL A 63 6.61 5.15 -5.56
CA VAL A 63 6.26 6.55 -5.20
C VAL A 63 7.49 7.46 -5.21
N ARG A 64 8.67 6.97 -4.85
CA ARG A 64 9.91 7.77 -4.89
C ARG A 64 10.43 8.01 -6.31
N SER A 65 10.23 7.05 -7.22
CA SER A 65 10.75 7.08 -8.59
C SER A 65 9.79 7.69 -9.60
N MET A 66 8.52 7.89 -9.24
CA MET A 66 7.54 8.49 -10.13
C MET A 66 7.93 9.91 -10.54
N GLU A 67 7.55 10.28 -11.76
CA GLU A 67 7.50 11.68 -12.13
C GLU A 67 6.40 12.38 -11.32
N TRP A 68 6.76 13.48 -10.67
CA TRP A 68 5.84 14.25 -9.85
C TRP A 68 4.88 15.05 -10.72
N LEU A 69 3.58 14.95 -10.45
CA LEU A 69 2.59 15.72 -11.19
C LEU A 69 2.73 17.22 -10.86
N PRO A 70 2.61 18.11 -11.85
CA PRO A 70 2.67 19.54 -11.61
C PRO A 70 1.42 20.03 -10.86
N GLY A 71 1.58 21.11 -10.10
CA GLY A 71 0.49 21.80 -9.42
C GLY A 71 0.18 21.23 -8.03
N THR A 72 -1.10 21.33 -7.64
CA THR A 72 -1.58 20.85 -6.35
C THR A 72 -1.87 19.37 -6.41
N VAL A 73 -1.17 18.59 -5.60
CA VAL A 73 -1.43 17.15 -5.46
C VAL A 73 -2.26 16.85 -4.22
N TYR A 74 -3.08 15.82 -4.32
CA TYR A 74 -3.72 15.14 -3.21
C TYR A 74 -3.25 13.69 -3.20
N VAL A 75 -2.88 13.17 -2.03
CA VAL A 75 -2.36 11.81 -1.91
C VAL A 75 -3.27 10.97 -1.02
N TRP A 76 -3.73 9.85 -1.57
CA TRP A 76 -4.41 8.81 -0.82
C TRP A 76 -3.58 7.53 -0.83
N ALA A 77 -3.44 6.88 0.32
CA ALA A 77 -2.80 5.56 0.38
C ALA A 77 -3.38 4.71 1.52
N ALA A 78 -3.66 3.45 1.22
CA ALA A 78 -4.09 2.46 2.19
C ALA A 78 -3.30 1.16 2.05
N GLY A 79 -2.94 0.54 3.18
CA GLY A 79 -2.07 -0.63 3.17
C GLY A 79 -1.53 -1.01 4.55
N GLU A 80 -0.38 -1.68 4.56
CA GLU A 80 0.30 -2.08 5.80
C GLU A 80 0.89 -0.86 6.51
N ALA A 81 0.64 -0.73 7.81
CA ALA A 81 0.93 0.47 8.58
C ALA A 81 2.43 0.84 8.65
N VAL A 82 3.33 -0.15 8.69
CA VAL A 82 4.78 0.03 8.72
C VAL A 82 5.32 0.40 7.34
N SER A 83 4.92 -0.31 6.28
CA SER A 83 5.29 0.01 4.88
C SER A 83 4.90 1.43 4.49
N LEU A 84 3.76 1.94 4.99
CA LEU A 84 3.32 3.30 4.73
C LEU A 84 4.14 4.39 5.46
N LYS A 85 4.99 4.05 6.43
CA LYS A 85 5.80 5.07 7.15
C LYS A 85 6.81 5.75 6.24
N GLY A 86 7.50 4.98 5.40
CA GLY A 86 8.49 5.52 4.46
C GLY A 86 7.84 6.46 3.44
N ILE A 87 6.67 6.07 2.92
CA ILE A 87 5.85 6.90 2.04
C ILE A 87 5.44 8.22 2.72
N ARG A 88 4.90 8.16 3.95
CA ARG A 88 4.52 9.37 4.71
C ARG A 88 5.70 10.34 4.87
N ARG A 89 6.88 9.83 5.23
CA ARG A 89 8.09 10.65 5.39
C ARG A 89 8.54 11.27 4.08
N HIS A 90 8.55 10.51 2.98
CA HIS A 90 8.91 11.04 1.66
C HIS A 90 7.98 12.20 1.27
N LEU A 91 6.67 12.00 1.41
CA LEU A 91 5.67 13.00 1.04
C LEU A 91 5.77 14.29 1.87
N SER A 92 5.97 14.18 3.18
CA SER A 92 6.02 15.36 4.05
C SER A 92 7.37 16.07 4.01
N VAL A 93 8.48 15.33 4.08
CA VAL A 93 9.82 15.91 4.24
C VAL A 93 10.45 16.27 2.91
N GLU A 94 10.36 15.38 1.91
CA GLU A 94 11.07 15.55 0.64
C GLU A 94 10.21 16.24 -0.42
N ARG A 95 8.89 16.00 -0.41
CA ARG A 95 7.93 16.60 -1.35
C ARG A 95 7.15 17.77 -0.78
N GLY A 96 7.18 17.98 0.53
CA GLY A 96 6.50 19.11 1.19
C GLY A 96 4.98 19.09 1.04
N VAL A 97 4.35 17.93 0.88
CA VAL A 97 2.89 17.82 0.74
C VAL A 97 2.23 18.13 2.09
N PRO A 98 1.33 19.13 2.17
CA PRO A 98 0.63 19.46 3.40
C PRO A 98 -0.23 18.32 3.91
N ARG A 99 -0.37 18.20 5.23
CA ARG A 99 -1.13 17.10 5.85
C ARG A 99 -2.60 17.12 5.44
N GLU A 100 -3.16 18.31 5.24
CA GLU A 100 -4.56 18.48 4.77
C GLU A 100 -4.81 17.87 3.37
N ARG A 101 -3.74 17.61 2.62
CA ARG A 101 -3.77 17.01 1.27
C ARG A 101 -3.28 15.57 1.25
N THR A 102 -3.18 14.94 2.41
CA THR A 102 -2.80 13.54 2.54
C THR A 102 -3.83 12.78 3.37
N ASP A 103 -4.33 11.67 2.83
CA ASP A 103 -5.08 10.65 3.57
C ASP A 103 -4.36 9.32 3.43
N ILE A 104 -3.56 8.99 4.46
CA ILE A 104 -2.77 7.77 4.47
C ILE A 104 -3.20 6.94 5.66
N THR A 105 -3.89 5.83 5.39
CA THR A 105 -4.54 4.99 6.39
C THR A 105 -3.89 3.60 6.41
N GLY A 106 -3.30 3.22 7.55
CA GLY A 106 -2.79 1.86 7.74
C GLY A 106 -3.95 0.91 8.05
N TYR A 107 -4.43 0.17 7.05
CA TYR A 107 -5.58 -0.73 7.17
C TYR A 107 -5.28 -1.94 8.04
N TRP A 108 -4.03 -2.38 8.04
CA TRP A 108 -3.58 -3.52 8.83
C TRP A 108 -2.12 -3.32 9.23
N ARG A 109 -1.68 -4.08 10.22
CA ARG A 109 -0.28 -4.15 10.64
C ARG A 109 0.12 -5.62 10.69
N ARG A 110 1.27 -5.97 10.13
CA ARG A 110 1.82 -7.31 10.33
C ARG A 110 2.18 -7.48 11.80
N THR A 111 1.60 -8.48 12.44
CA THR A 111 2.08 -9.00 13.73
C THR A 111 3.12 -10.07 13.44
N GLU A 112 4.34 -9.88 13.94
CA GLU A 112 5.27 -11.00 14.03
C GLU A 112 4.69 -12.02 15.01
N PRO A 113 4.75 -13.33 14.72
CA PRO A 113 4.38 -14.32 15.72
C PRO A 113 5.28 -14.08 16.94
N GLY A 114 4.66 -13.82 18.09
CA GLY A 114 5.38 -13.73 19.36
C GLY A 114 6.19 -15.00 19.60
N PRO A 115 7.25 -14.95 20.42
CA PRO A 115 8.04 -16.14 20.70
C PRO A 115 7.11 -17.26 21.18
N VAL A 116 7.17 -18.42 20.52
CA VAL A 116 6.48 -19.62 20.98
C VAL A 116 7.12 -20.01 22.31
N THR A 117 6.46 -19.68 23.41
CA THR A 117 6.87 -20.19 24.72
C THR A 117 6.50 -21.67 24.71
N GLY A 118 7.47 -22.51 24.36
CA GLY A 118 7.36 -23.96 24.55
C GLY A 118 7.32 -24.24 26.05
N THR A 119 6.12 -24.41 26.59
CA THR A 119 5.90 -25.14 27.84
C THR A 119 5.15 -26.40 27.50
N ASP A 120 5.88 -27.37 26.97
CA ASP A 120 5.58 -28.78 27.17
C ASP A 120 6.66 -29.28 28.12
N GLN A 121 6.44 -29.10 29.42
CA GLN A 121 7.16 -29.85 30.42
C GLN A 121 6.27 -31.04 30.76
N GLU A 122 6.70 -32.18 30.23
CA GLU A 122 6.18 -33.52 30.51
C GLU A 122 6.00 -33.70 32.02
N ASP A 123 4.74 -33.88 32.44
CA ASP A 123 4.39 -34.46 33.72
C ASP A 123 4.61 -35.98 33.58
N ASP A 124 5.87 -36.40 33.68
CA ASP A 124 6.23 -37.82 33.78
C ASP A 124 5.86 -38.28 35.18
N GLY A 125 4.75 -39.00 35.27
CA GLY A 125 4.35 -39.72 36.45
C GLY A 125 5.38 -40.81 36.77
N ALA A 126 5.96 -40.74 37.95
CA ALA A 126 6.68 -41.87 38.55
C ALA A 126 6.26 -42.03 40.03
N HIS A 127 5.42 -43.05 40.23
CA HIS A 127 5.25 -43.95 41.37
C HIS A 127 5.50 -43.48 42.82
#